data_AF-A0A5C8B742-F1
#
_entry.id   AF-A0A5C8B742-F1
#
_cell.length_a   1.000
_cell.length_b   1.000
_cell.length_c   1.000
_cell.angle_alpha   90.00
_cell.angle_beta   90.00
_cell.angle_gamma   90.00
#
_symmetry.space_group_name_H-M   'P 1'
#
loop_
_entity.id
_entity.type
_entity.pdbx_description
1 polymer ?
#
loop_
_entity_poly.entity_id
_entity_poly.type
_entity_poly.pdbx_seq_one_letter_code
_entity_poly.pdbx_strand_id
1 'polypeptide(L)'
;MNHNWVVQTTDNRVVNNFAAHNLNTGEQTVINYQPQFLLSNGSQSLSMALSNQVIVLAPDYFAKHEIERGNLIEVLPKWEFGESHLYLIRNPHLINQLEQEVVDFILSLFADNCKDLDND
;
A
#
# COMPACT_ATOMS: atom_id res chain seq x y z
N MET A 1 -25.72 -2.62 -2.13
CA MET A 1 -25.11 -3.50 -3.15
C MET A 1 -23.97 -4.25 -2.46
N ASN A 2 -23.94 -5.57 -2.54
CA ASN A 2 -22.82 -6.35 -2.02
C ASN A 2 -21.71 -6.31 -3.08
N HIS A 3 -20.70 -5.45 -2.87
CA HIS A 3 -19.49 -5.49 -3.67
C HIS A 3 -18.58 -6.62 -3.17
N ASN A 4 -17.86 -7.25 -4.09
CA ASN A 4 -16.85 -8.24 -3.72
C ASN A 4 -15.58 -7.52 -3.28
N TRP A 5 -15.12 -7.80 -2.07
CA TRP A 5 -13.90 -7.29 -1.48
C TRP A 5 -12.84 -8.39 -1.49
N VAL A 6 -11.63 -8.00 -1.87
CA VAL A 6 -10.43 -8.81 -1.69
C VAL A 6 -9.66 -8.26 -0.51
N VAL A 7 -9.18 -9.15 0.36
CA VAL A 7 -8.24 -8.77 1.41
C VAL A 7 -6.95 -9.55 1.31
N GLN A 8 -5.86 -8.88 1.67
CA GLN A 8 -4.62 -9.54 1.98
C GLN A 8 -4.67 -10.19 3.38
N THR A 9 -4.37 -11.48 3.46
CA THR A 9 -4.15 -12.13 4.75
C THR A 9 -2.76 -11.77 5.28
N THR A 10 -2.71 -11.24 6.50
CA THR A 10 -1.45 -10.96 7.21
C THR A 10 -1.31 -11.99 8.33
N ASP A 11 -0.21 -12.74 8.37
CA ASP A 11 0.06 -13.75 9.41
C ASP A 11 -1.07 -14.77 9.64
N ASN A 12 -1.68 -15.26 8.56
CA ASN A 12 -2.86 -16.15 8.58
C ASN A 12 -4.10 -15.56 9.27
N ARG A 13 -4.15 -14.24 9.47
CA ARG A 13 -5.33 -13.55 9.99
C ARG A 13 -6.09 -12.90 8.84
N VAL A 14 -7.41 -13.07 8.87
CA VAL A 14 -8.32 -12.33 8.01
C VAL A 14 -8.50 -10.95 8.60
N VAL A 15 -8.01 -9.94 7.90
CA VAL A 15 -8.34 -8.55 8.20
C VAL A 15 -9.77 -8.32 7.70
N ASN A 16 -10.67 -7.90 8.58
CA ASN A 16 -12.09 -7.66 8.26
C ASN A 16 -12.56 -6.26 8.65
N ASN A 17 -11.61 -5.42 9.05
CA ASN A 17 -11.82 -4.01 9.30
C ASN A 17 -10.54 -3.22 9.00
N PHE A 18 -10.69 -1.94 8.73
CA PHE A 18 -9.58 -1.00 8.64
C PHE A 18 -9.99 0.35 9.21
N ALA A 19 -9.03 1.04 9.83
CA ALA A 19 -9.21 2.42 10.23
C ALA A 19 -9.22 3.30 8.97
N ALA A 20 -10.15 4.26 8.94
CA ALA A 20 -10.30 5.20 7.85
C ALA A 20 -10.26 6.63 8.41
N HIS A 21 -9.49 7.49 7.76
CA HIS A 21 -9.34 8.90 8.12
C HIS A 21 -9.83 9.78 6.98
N ASN A 22 -10.78 10.68 7.24
CA ASN A 22 -11.28 11.61 6.24
C ASN A 22 -10.36 12.83 6.14
N LEU A 23 -9.75 13.02 4.96
CA LEU A 23 -8.80 14.09 4.70
C LEU A 23 -9.39 15.50 4.75
N ASN A 24 -10.71 15.64 4.58
CA ASN A 24 -11.36 16.96 4.59
C ASN A 24 -11.89 17.35 5.96
N THR A 25 -12.38 16.39 6.74
CA THR A 25 -13.05 16.65 8.03
C THR A 25 -12.21 16.27 9.24
N GLY A 26 -11.15 15.48 9.05
CA GLY A 26 -10.38 14.88 10.13
C GLY A 26 -11.10 13.72 10.84
N GLU A 27 -12.28 13.34 10.38
CA GLU A 27 -13.06 12.25 10.95
C GLU A 27 -12.28 10.93 10.91
N GLN A 28 -12.35 10.16 11.99
CA GLN A 28 -11.80 8.82 12.06
C GLN A 28 -12.92 7.82 12.30
N THR A 29 -12.92 6.74 11.54
CA THR A 29 -13.90 5.66 11.68
C THR A 29 -13.25 4.31 11.40
N VAL A 30 -13.96 3.23 11.72
CA VAL A 30 -13.54 1.87 11.38
C VAL A 30 -14.54 1.31 10.39
N ILE A 31 -14.07 0.97 9.20
CA ILE A 31 -14.89 0.32 8.18
C ILE A 31 -14.78 -1.18 8.39
N ASN A 32 -15.90 -1.81 8.69
CA ASN A 32 -16.02 -3.26 8.78
C ASN A 32 -16.49 -3.81 7.42
N TYR A 33 -15.91 -4.92 6.97
CA TYR A 33 -16.27 -5.57 5.71
C TYR A 33 -16.12 -7.09 5.82
N GLN A 34 -16.78 -7.79 4.90
CA GLN A 34 -16.70 -9.25 4.79
C GLN A 34 -15.99 -9.60 3.48
N PRO A 35 -14.69 -9.95 3.51
CA PRO A 35 -13.98 -10.31 2.30
C PRO A 35 -14.53 -11.62 1.71
N GLN A 36 -14.81 -11.62 0.41
CA GLN A 36 -15.22 -12.82 -0.33
C GLN A 36 -14.02 -13.60 -0.85
N PHE A 37 -12.87 -12.93 -0.97
CA PHE A 37 -11.62 -13.52 -1.42
C PHE A 37 -10.49 -13.17 -0.45
N LEU A 38 -9.67 -14.18 -0.15
CA LEU A 38 -8.47 -14.06 0.68
C LEU A 38 -7.26 -14.30 -0.22
N LEU A 39 -6.35 -13.33 -0.28
CA LEU A 39 -5.09 -13.45 -1.02
C LEU A 39 -3.91 -13.24 -0.08
N SER A 40 -2.77 -13.85 -0.37
CA SER A 40 -1.54 -13.64 0.42
C SER A 40 -0.60 -12.60 -0.18
N ASN A 41 -0.90 -12.08 -1.39
CA ASN A 41 -0.01 -11.24 -2.17
C ASN A 41 -0.73 -10.04 -2.81
N GLY A 42 -0.21 -8.83 -2.60
CA GLY A 42 -0.76 -7.59 -3.16
C GLY A 42 -0.81 -7.54 -4.70
N SER A 43 0.13 -8.19 -5.39
CA SER A 43 0.13 -8.26 -6.87
C SER A 43 -1.05 -9.07 -7.44
N GLN A 44 -1.46 -10.13 -6.74
CA GLN A 44 -2.65 -10.89 -7.09
C GLN A 44 -3.91 -10.05 -6.86
N SER A 45 -3.93 -9.25 -5.79
CA SER A 45 -5.01 -8.33 -5.48
C SER A 45 -5.21 -7.31 -6.62
N LEU A 46 -4.13 -6.67 -7.07
CA LEU A 46 -4.19 -5.72 -8.20
C LEU A 46 -4.68 -6.40 -9.48
N SER A 47 -4.20 -7.61 -9.77
CA SER A 47 -4.66 -8.38 -10.94
C SER A 47 -6.16 -8.69 -10.88
N MET A 48 -6.70 -8.99 -9.69
CA MET A 48 -8.13 -9.17 -9.50
C MET A 48 -8.90 -7.86 -9.65
N ALA A 49 -8.38 -6.73 -9.18
CA ALA A 49 -9.02 -5.42 -9.37
C ALA A 49 -9.26 -5.11 -10.86
N LEU A 50 -8.30 -5.42 -11.71
CA LEU A 50 -8.37 -5.25 -13.17
C LEU A 50 -9.42 -6.13 -13.86
N SER A 51 -9.97 -7.14 -13.17
CA SER A 51 -11.07 -7.96 -13.70
C SER A 51 -12.43 -7.25 -13.68
N ASN A 52 -12.53 -6.06 -13.08
CA ASN A 52 -13.77 -5.32 -12.85
C ASN A 52 -14.80 -6.05 -11.95
N GLN A 53 -14.40 -7.08 -11.21
CA GLN A 53 -15.31 -7.87 -10.37
C GLN A 53 -15.19 -7.58 -8.88
N VAL A 54 -14.16 -6.87 -8.45
CA VAL A 54 -13.82 -6.69 -7.03
C VAL A 54 -13.30 -5.28 -6.72
N ILE A 55 -13.43 -4.89 -5.46
CA ILE A 55 -12.76 -3.74 -4.85
C ILE A 55 -11.61 -4.30 -4.02
N VAL A 56 -10.45 -3.62 -4.09
CA VAL A 56 -9.25 -4.02 -3.36
C VAL A 56 -8.71 -2.86 -2.55
N LEU A 57 -8.10 -3.18 -1.40
CA LEU A 57 -7.15 -2.29 -0.76
C LEU A 57 -5.78 -2.55 -1.40
N ALA A 58 -5.15 -1.51 -1.95
CA ALA A 58 -3.83 -1.59 -2.56
C ALA A 58 -2.98 -0.39 -2.12
N PRO A 59 -1.69 -0.60 -1.79
CA PRO A 59 -0.77 0.51 -1.63
C PRO A 59 -0.71 1.39 -2.88
N ASP A 60 -0.63 2.70 -2.70
CA ASP A 60 -0.67 3.69 -3.78
C ASP A 60 0.36 3.40 -4.87
N TYR A 61 1.59 3.05 -4.48
CA TYR A 61 2.66 2.74 -5.42
C TYR A 61 2.37 1.53 -6.33
N PHE A 62 1.50 0.61 -5.91
CA PHE A 62 1.05 -0.51 -6.75
C PHE A 62 -0.05 -0.10 -7.74
N ALA A 63 -0.99 0.74 -7.31
CA ALA A 63 -2.17 1.09 -8.10
C ALA A 63 -1.96 2.32 -9.01
N LYS A 64 -1.01 3.19 -8.68
CA LYS A 64 -0.79 4.50 -9.31
C LYS A 64 -0.80 4.46 -10.84
N HIS A 65 0.00 3.58 -11.44
CA HIS A 65 0.10 3.51 -12.90
C HIS A 65 -1.18 3.06 -13.58
N GLU A 66 -1.94 2.16 -12.95
CA GLU A 66 -3.20 1.68 -13.51
C GLU A 66 -4.33 2.72 -13.33
N ILE A 67 -4.26 3.54 -12.27
CA ILE A 67 -5.14 4.71 -12.09
C ILE A 67 -4.82 5.79 -13.15
N GLU A 68 -3.54 6.13 -13.35
CA GLU A 68 -3.10 7.10 -14.35
C GLU A 68 -3.52 6.71 -15.78
N ARG A 69 -3.54 5.40 -16.06
CA ARG A 69 -4.01 4.84 -17.34
C ARG A 69 -5.54 4.80 -17.48
N GLY A 70 -6.27 5.03 -16.40
CA GLY A 70 -7.73 4.92 -16.35
C GLY A 70 -8.26 3.48 -16.30
N ASN A 71 -7.39 2.49 -16.03
CA ASN A 71 -7.77 1.09 -15.88
C ASN A 71 -8.37 0.81 -14.50
N LEU A 72 -7.98 1.59 -13.49
CA LEU A 72 -8.54 1.56 -12.15
C LEU A 72 -9.05 2.95 -11.76
N ILE A 73 -9.99 2.97 -10.83
CA ILE A 73 -10.49 4.21 -10.20
C ILE A 73 -10.34 4.10 -8.70
N GLU A 74 -10.03 5.22 -8.06
CA GLU A 74 -10.00 5.30 -6.62
C GLU A 74 -11.43 5.30 -6.06
N VAL A 75 -11.65 4.46 -5.05
CA VAL A 75 -12.91 4.40 -4.30
C VAL A 75 -12.71 5.14 -2.99
N LEU A 76 -13.61 6.08 -2.70
CA LEU A 76 -13.54 6.95 -1.52
C LEU A 76 -12.29 7.85 -1.49
N PRO A 77 -12.02 8.69 -2.52
CA PRO A 77 -10.78 9.48 -2.67
C PRO A 77 -10.58 10.60 -1.62
N LYS A 78 -11.46 10.67 -0.62
CA LYS A 78 -11.40 11.62 0.50
C LYS A 78 -11.01 10.94 1.80
N TRP A 79 -10.70 9.64 1.74
CA TRP A 79 -10.42 8.79 2.88
C TRP A 79 -9.08 8.10 2.68
N GLU A 80 -8.25 8.12 3.71
CA GLU A 80 -7.06 7.29 3.81
C GLU A 80 -7.35 6.06 4.68
N PHE A 81 -6.72 4.94 4.34
CA PHE A 81 -6.97 3.64 4.98
C PHE A 81 -5.72 3.10 5.70
N GLY A 82 -4.93 4.01 6.25
CA GLY A 82 -3.66 3.73 6.93
C GLY A 82 -2.44 4.04 6.06
N GLU A 83 -1.29 4.05 6.71
CA GLU A 83 0.01 4.29 6.09
C GLU A 83 0.94 3.09 6.35
N SER A 84 1.89 2.87 5.46
CA SER A 84 2.95 1.88 5.65
C SER A 84 4.30 2.48 5.33
N HIS A 85 5.24 2.36 6.26
CA HIS A 85 6.61 2.78 6.06
C HIS A 85 7.42 1.68 5.36
N LEU A 86 8.21 2.07 4.37
CA LEU A 86 9.13 1.18 3.66
C LEU A 86 10.55 1.43 4.19
N TYR A 87 11.25 0.36 4.56
CA TYR A 87 12.58 0.45 5.14
C TYR A 87 13.58 -0.32 4.29
N LEU A 88 14.76 0.29 4.11
CA LEU A 88 15.93 -0.40 3.58
C LEU A 88 16.65 -1.12 4.73
N ILE A 89 16.47 -2.45 4.81
CA ILE A 89 17.14 -3.27 5.83
C ILE A 89 18.47 -3.79 5.26
N ARG A 90 19.56 -3.52 5.98
CA ARG A 90 20.94 -3.84 5.55
C ARG A 90 21.55 -4.92 6.44
N ASN A 91 22.44 -5.73 5.86
CA ASN A 91 23.26 -6.65 6.65
C ASN A 91 24.44 -5.87 7.25
N PRO A 92 24.55 -5.76 8.59
CA PRO A 92 25.62 -4.99 9.22
C PRO A 92 27.03 -5.54 8.96
N HIS A 93 27.14 -6.78 8.48
CA HIS A 93 28.42 -7.43 8.16
C HIS A 93 28.84 -7.32 6.69
N LEU A 94 28.02 -6.72 5.82
CA LEU A 94 28.29 -6.60 4.37
C LEU A 94 28.56 -5.15 3.92
N ILE A 95 29.06 -4.31 4.82
CA ILE A 95 29.36 -2.91 4.53
C ILE A 95 30.66 -2.83 3.72
N ASN A 96 30.53 -2.73 2.39
CA ASN A 96 31.62 -2.55 1.45
C ASN A 96 31.23 -1.50 0.39
N GLN A 97 32.18 -1.08 -0.45
CA GLN A 97 31.94 -0.02 -1.43
C GLN A 97 30.79 -0.33 -2.39
N LEU A 98 30.67 -1.57 -2.89
CA LEU A 98 29.59 -1.95 -3.80
C LEU A 98 28.23 -1.85 -3.11
N GLU A 99 28.15 -2.30 -1.85
CA GLU A 99 26.91 -2.20 -1.08
C GLU A 99 26.52 -0.74 -0.83
N GLN A 100 27.48 0.13 -0.51
CA GLN A 100 27.22 1.57 -0.37
C GLN A 100 26.76 2.21 -1.67
N GLU A 101 27.40 1.91 -2.81
CA GLU A 101 26.99 2.44 -4.12
C GLU A 101 25.56 2.04 -4.48
N VAL A 102 25.15 0.81 -4.14
CA VAL A 102 23.76 0.35 -4.34
C VAL A 102 22.80 1.05 -3.37
N VAL A 103 23.17 1.21 -2.10
CA VAL A 103 22.35 1.92 -1.11
C VAL A 103 22.13 3.38 -1.53
N ASP A 104 23.20 4.08 -1.89
CA ASP A 104 23.15 5.47 -2.34
C ASP A 104 22.28 5.60 -3.59
N PHE A 105 22.41 4.66 -4.53
CA PHE A 105 21.53 4.60 -5.69
C PHE A 105 20.06 4.41 -5.30
N ILE A 106 19.73 3.44 -4.44
CA ILE A 106 18.36 3.20 -3.99
C ILE A 106 17.81 4.46 -3.30
N LEU A 107 18.54 5.04 -2.36
CA LEU A 107 18.12 6.26 -1.66
C LEU A 107 17.91 7.43 -2.63
N SER A 108 18.75 7.55 -3.66
CA SER A 108 18.57 8.59 -4.69
C SER A 108 17.24 8.46 -5.46
N LEU A 109 16.71 7.25 -5.62
CA LEU A 109 15.40 7.02 -6.25
C LEU A 109 14.23 7.46 -5.36
N PHE A 110 14.43 7.55 -4.05
CA PHE A 110 13.41 7.92 -3.06
C PHE A 110 13.66 9.28 -2.41
N ALA A 111 14.69 10.03 -2.84
CA ALA A 111 15.15 11.27 -2.20
C ALA A 111 14.10 12.41 -2.20
N ASP A 112 13.18 12.44 -3.16
CA ASP A 112 12.06 13.39 -3.16
C ASP A 112 11.01 13.08 -2.08
N ASN A 113 10.99 11.85 -1.53
CA ASN A 113 10.08 11.37 -0.48
C ASN A 113 10.77 11.15 0.88
N CYS A 114 12.07 11.46 1.03
CA CYS A 114 12.87 11.19 2.25
C CYS A 114 13.29 12.44 3.03
N LYS A 115 12.77 13.64 2.71
CA LYS A 115 13.18 14.90 3.36
C LYS A 115 12.83 15.00 4.86
N ASP A 116 12.06 14.07 5.41
CA ASP A 116 11.61 14.09 6.81
C ASP A 116 12.45 13.20 7.74
N LEU A 117 13.51 12.54 7.26
CA LEU A 117 14.33 11.64 8.08
C LEU A 117 15.60 12.27 8.67
N ASP A 118 15.85 13.55 8.43
CA ASP A 118 17.06 14.26 8.91
C ASP A 118 16.87 14.98 10.27
N ASN A 119 15.81 14.67 11.04
CA ASN A 119 15.64 15.16 12.40
C ASN A 119 15.55 14.01 13.40
N ASP A 120 16.70 13.49 13.82
CA ASP A 120 16.93 12.90 15.16
C ASP A 120 18.44 12.93 15.51
#